data_AF-E3KQY2-F1
#
_entry.id   AF-E3KQY2-F1
#
_cell.length_a   1.000
_cell.length_b   1.000
_cell.length_c   1.000
_cell.angle_alpha   90.00
_cell.angle_beta   90.00
_cell.angle_gamma   90.00
#
_symmetry.space_group_name_H-M   'P 1'
#
loop_
_entity.id
_entity.type
_entity.pdbx_description
1 polymer ?
#
loop_
_entity_poly.entity_id
_entity_poly.type
_entity_poly.pdbx_seq_one_letter_code
_entity_poly.pdbx_strand_id
1 'polypeptide(L)'
;MLLSLKSIIVVTLAAFDLAAATLEEDQKKQCTFTCPSSSGRSEGGCARGTQFDGDDPIKWEFVKAHSTENHKDFYNCLGTDMAYSTCCVPGTIKIPSEGKNSH
;
A
#
# COMPACT_ATOMS: atom_id res chain seq x y z
N MET A 1 -31.29 -9.24 28.49
CA MET A 1 -30.13 -8.37 28.32
C MET A 1 -30.20 -7.72 26.94
N LEU A 2 -30.89 -6.57 26.84
CA LEU A 2 -30.94 -5.73 25.64
C LEU A 2 -30.15 -4.43 25.91
N LEU A 3 -29.05 -4.55 26.68
CA LEU A 3 -28.05 -3.49 26.78
C LEU A 3 -27.33 -3.44 25.43
N SER A 4 -28.03 -2.78 24.51
CA SER A 4 -27.48 -1.88 23.53
C SER A 4 -26.62 -2.50 22.44
N LEU A 5 -27.25 -3.28 21.55
CA LEU A 5 -26.73 -3.44 20.18
C LEU A 5 -26.37 -2.08 19.56
N LYS A 6 -27.08 -1.01 19.92
CA LYS A 6 -26.78 0.38 19.51
C LYS A 6 -25.43 0.88 20.04
N SER A 7 -25.05 0.57 21.28
CA SER A 7 -23.76 0.98 21.85
C SER A 7 -22.59 0.19 21.28
N ILE A 8 -22.80 -1.08 20.91
CA ILE A 8 -21.76 -1.92 20.29
C ILE A 8 -21.40 -1.40 18.89
N ILE A 9 -22.39 -0.93 18.12
CA ILE A 9 -22.19 -0.37 16.78
C ILE A 9 -21.39 0.95 16.82
N VAL A 10 -21.65 1.81 17.80
CA VAL A 10 -20.96 3.11 17.91
C VAL A 10 -19.48 2.96 18.27
N VAL A 11 -19.14 2.02 19.16
CA VAL A 11 -17.74 1.79 19.58
C VAL A 11 -16.90 1.16 18.47
N THR A 12 -17.50 0.29 17.65
CA THR A 12 -16.78 -0.37 16.56
C THR A 12 -16.38 0.61 15.45
N LEU A 13 -17.29 1.50 15.04
CA LEU A 13 -16.99 2.52 14.02
C LEU A 13 -15.82 3.43 14.42
N ALA A 14 -15.82 3.94 15.65
CA ALA A 14 -14.76 4.81 16.14
C ALA A 14 -13.36 4.15 16.17
N ALA A 15 -13.29 2.82 16.35
CA ALA A 15 -12.03 2.08 16.33
C ALA A 15 -11.48 1.91 14.90
N PHE A 16 -12.35 1.71 13.91
CA PHE A 16 -11.95 1.64 12.50
C PHE A 16 -11.42 2.98 12.00
N ASP A 17 -12.06 4.09 12.40
CA ASP A 17 -11.61 5.44 12.05
C ASP A 17 -10.21 5.74 12.62
N LEU A 18 -9.96 5.35 13.87
CA LEU A 18 -8.63 5.51 14.49
C LEU A 18 -7.56 4.69 13.79
N ALA A 19 -7.86 3.42 13.45
CA ALA A 19 -6.91 2.56 12.74
C ALA A 19 -6.57 3.08 11.34
N ALA A 20 -7.56 3.60 10.61
CA ALA A 20 -7.34 4.23 9.31
C ALA A 20 -6.50 5.50 9.43
N ALA A 21 -6.77 6.34 10.44
CA ALA A 21 -5.99 7.55 10.70
C ALA A 21 -4.53 7.22 11.06
N THR A 22 -4.29 6.19 11.89
CA THR A 22 -2.94 5.75 12.22
C THR A 22 -2.20 5.21 11.00
N LEU A 23 -2.89 4.46 10.14
CA LEU A 23 -2.28 3.94 8.91
C LEU A 23 -1.91 5.07 7.96
N GLU A 24 -2.77 6.07 7.77
CA GLU A 24 -2.46 7.23 6.92
C GLU A 24 -1.28 8.03 7.48
N GLU A 25 -1.19 8.19 8.80
CA GLU A 25 -0.06 8.83 9.45
C GLU A 25 1.24 8.03 9.25
N ASP A 26 1.19 6.71 9.42
CA ASP A 26 2.31 5.81 9.22
C ASP A 26 2.80 5.81 7.78
N GLN A 27 1.88 5.78 6.80
CA GLN A 27 2.19 5.90 5.38
C GLN A 27 2.94 7.20 5.06
N LYS A 28 2.65 8.30 5.76
CA LYS A 28 3.35 9.59 5.56
C LYS A 28 4.71 9.64 6.24
N LYS A 29 4.92 8.93 7.35
CA LYS A 29 6.11 9.12 8.19
C LYS A 29 7.14 8.00 8.11
N GLN A 30 6.73 6.78 7.76
CA GLN A 30 7.64 5.65 7.76
C GLN A 30 8.50 5.59 6.48
N CYS A 31 9.81 5.55 6.70
CA CYS A 31 10.84 5.40 5.67
C CYS A 31 11.29 3.93 5.60
N THR A 32 10.66 3.11 4.75
CA THR A 32 10.96 1.66 4.70
C THR A 32 11.95 1.27 3.60
N PHE A 33 11.95 1.98 2.48
CA PHE A 33 12.93 1.78 1.41
C PHE A 33 13.19 3.09 0.67
N THR A 34 14.25 3.12 -0.14
CA THR A 34 14.62 4.31 -0.93
C THR A 34 14.79 3.99 -2.42
N CYS A 35 14.33 4.91 -3.28
CA CYS A 35 14.56 4.87 -4.72
C CYS A 35 15.26 6.16 -5.15
N PRO A 36 16.61 6.15 -5.26
CA PRO A 36 17.37 7.36 -5.50
C PRO A 36 16.96 8.06 -6.79
N SER A 37 16.75 9.37 -6.72
CA SER A 37 16.44 10.23 -7.87
C SER A 37 17.46 10.11 -9.02
N SER A 38 18.71 9.75 -8.73
CA SER A 38 19.80 9.61 -9.70
C SER A 38 19.78 8.29 -10.50
N SER A 39 18.96 7.32 -10.12
CA SER A 39 19.03 5.95 -10.65
C SER A 39 18.29 5.74 -11.97
N GLY A 40 17.55 6.74 -12.47
CA GLY A 40 16.58 6.58 -13.56
C GLY A 40 15.36 5.71 -13.20
N ARG A 41 15.35 5.13 -11.98
CA ARG A 41 14.27 4.34 -11.37
C ARG A 41 13.89 4.96 -10.04
N SER A 42 13.40 6.20 -10.07
CA SER A 42 13.13 6.99 -8.86
C SER A 42 11.72 6.82 -8.31
N GLU A 43 10.85 6.05 -8.97
CA GLU A 43 9.48 5.83 -8.52
C GLU A 43 9.39 4.56 -7.65
N GLY A 44 8.93 4.71 -6.41
CA GLY A 44 8.69 3.57 -5.52
C GLY A 44 7.45 2.78 -5.94
N GLY A 45 7.58 1.45 -6.00
CA GLY A 45 6.50 0.52 -6.28
C GLY A 45 6.38 -0.57 -5.24
N CYS A 46 5.15 -1.02 -5.01
CA CYS A 46 4.82 -2.17 -4.18
C CYS A 46 4.29 -3.27 -5.11
N ALA A 47 4.84 -4.48 -5.00
CA ALA A 47 4.61 -5.55 -5.95
C ALA A 47 4.15 -6.84 -5.28
N ARG A 48 3.35 -7.62 -6.00
CA ARG A 48 2.98 -8.99 -5.63
C ARG A 48 2.99 -9.89 -6.86
N GLY A 49 3.51 -11.10 -6.70
CA GLY A 49 3.38 -12.14 -7.73
C GLY A 49 1.92 -12.54 -7.90
N THR A 50 1.43 -12.54 -9.14
CA THR A 50 0.06 -12.97 -9.49
C THR A 50 0.02 -14.31 -10.24
N GLN A 51 1.17 -14.75 -10.76
CA GLN A 51 1.35 -16.07 -11.35
C GLN A 51 2.76 -16.56 -11.03
N PHE A 52 2.91 -17.86 -10.77
CA PHE A 52 4.16 -18.48 -10.31
C PHE A 52 4.52 -19.69 -11.17
N ASP A 53 5.81 -19.92 -11.35
CA ASP A 53 6.41 -21.15 -11.85
C ASP A 53 7.28 -21.73 -10.73
N GLY A 54 6.80 -22.80 -10.09
CA GLY A 54 7.32 -23.21 -8.79
C GLY A 54 7.12 -22.11 -7.73
N ASP A 55 8.20 -21.76 -7.05
CA ASP A 55 8.21 -20.69 -6.04
C ASP A 55 8.51 -19.30 -6.66
N ASP A 56 8.83 -19.25 -7.96
CA ASP A 56 9.25 -18.03 -8.64
C ASP A 56 8.07 -17.31 -9.30
N PRO A 57 7.76 -16.05 -8.92
CA PRO A 57 6.73 -15.25 -9.57
C PRO A 57 7.10 -14.87 -11.01
N ILE A 58 6.29 -15.31 -11.97
CA ILE A 58 6.44 -15.02 -13.41
C ILE A 58 5.54 -13.89 -13.91
N LYS A 59 4.48 -13.54 -13.15
CA LYS A 59 3.67 -12.33 -13.39
C LYS A 59 3.53 -11.53 -12.11
N TRP A 60 3.43 -10.22 -12.29
CA TRP A 60 3.48 -9.25 -11.21
C TRP A 60 2.35 -8.25 -11.32
N GLU A 61 1.76 -7.92 -10.19
CA GLU A 61 0.91 -6.76 -9.98
C GLU A 61 1.73 -5.69 -9.25
N PHE A 62 1.53 -4.43 -9.63
CA PHE A 62 2.22 -3.29 -9.03
C PHE A 62 1.23 -2.20 -8.64
N VAL A 63 1.44 -1.59 -7.49
CA VAL A 63 0.84 -0.32 -7.10
C VAL A 63 1.93 0.67 -6.74
N LYS A 64 1.60 1.95 -6.78
CA LYS A 64 2.53 3.01 -6.40
C LYS A 64 2.75 2.96 -4.89
N ALA A 65 4.00 3.04 -4.46
CA ALA A 65 4.32 3.13 -3.05
C ALA A 65 3.97 4.52 -2.48
N HIS A 66 3.71 4.59 -1.19
CA HIS A 66 3.49 5.85 -0.48
C HIS A 66 4.82 6.59 -0.37
N SER A 67 4.86 7.86 -0.79
CA SER A 67 6.01 8.73 -0.55
C SER A 67 6.01 9.22 0.90
N THR A 68 7.17 9.25 1.53
CA THR A 68 7.31 9.73 2.90
C THR A 68 7.45 11.26 2.94
N GLU A 69 6.65 11.93 3.77
CA GLU A 69 6.64 13.39 3.91
C GLU A 69 8.01 13.91 4.38
N ASN A 70 8.50 14.99 3.77
CA ASN A 70 9.80 15.62 4.10
C ASN A 70 11.03 14.72 3.89
N HIS A 71 10.86 13.48 3.40
CA HIS A 71 11.94 12.53 3.13
C HIS A 71 11.94 12.17 1.64
N LYS A 72 12.63 12.99 0.85
CA LYS A 72 12.77 12.76 -0.59
C LYS A 72 13.37 11.38 -0.87
N ASP A 73 12.87 10.71 -1.90
CA ASP A 73 13.31 9.38 -2.35
C ASP A 73 12.99 8.24 -1.37
N PHE A 74 12.29 8.49 -0.26
CA PHE A 74 11.83 7.45 0.68
C PHE A 74 10.36 7.09 0.47
N TYR A 75 10.10 5.79 0.64
CA TYR A 75 8.80 5.20 0.35
C TYR A 75 8.43 4.09 1.34
N ASN A 76 7.14 3.72 1.34
CA ASN A 76 6.63 2.51 1.99
C ASN A 76 5.42 1.89 1.30
N CYS A 77 5.13 0.65 1.68
CA CYS A 77 4.05 -0.17 1.15
C CYS A 77 3.00 -0.49 2.24
N LEU A 78 2.92 0.32 3.29
CA LEU A 78 2.03 0.07 4.42
C LEU A 78 0.58 0.13 3.97
N GLY A 79 -0.21 -0.88 4.36
CA GLY A 79 -1.60 -0.99 3.94
C GLY A 79 -1.78 -1.39 2.48
N THR A 80 -0.70 -1.68 1.75
CA THR A 80 -0.79 -2.39 0.48
C THR A 80 -0.69 -3.89 0.75
N ASP A 81 -1.56 -4.72 0.16
CA ASP A 81 -1.48 -6.19 0.25
C ASP A 81 -0.33 -6.77 -0.61
N MET A 82 0.76 -6.00 -0.76
CA MET A 82 1.89 -6.30 -1.62
C MET A 82 3.04 -6.89 -0.80
N ALA A 83 3.77 -7.82 -1.41
CA ALA A 83 4.80 -8.59 -0.73
C ALA A 83 6.22 -8.00 -0.90
N TYR A 84 6.44 -7.14 -1.89
CA TYR A 84 7.77 -6.67 -2.25
C TYR A 84 7.79 -5.15 -2.50
N SER A 85 8.89 -4.50 -2.14
CA SER A 85 9.21 -3.13 -2.55
C SER A 85 10.16 -3.13 -3.74
N THR A 86 10.02 -2.15 -4.63
CA THR A 86 10.87 -2.03 -5.81
C THR A 86 10.98 -0.59 -6.28
N CYS A 87 12.01 -0.33 -7.09
CA CYS A 87 12.24 0.95 -7.75
C CYS A 87 11.96 0.83 -9.24
N CYS A 88 11.02 1.61 -9.73
CA CYS A 88 10.50 1.58 -11.10
C CYS A 88 10.92 2.83 -11.87
N VAL A 89 10.93 2.70 -13.21
CA VAL A 89 11.08 3.86 -14.09
C VAL A 89 9.84 4.74 -13.93
N PRO A 90 9.97 6.06 -13.77
CA PRO A 90 8.84 6.96 -13.62
C PRO A 90 7.78 6.76 -14.71
N GLY A 91 6.52 6.62 -14.30
CA GLY A 91 5.37 6.46 -15.21
C GLY A 91 5.14 5.04 -15.73
N THR A 92 5.93 4.05 -15.29
CA THR A 92 5.76 2.65 -15.73
C THR A 92 4.84 1.81 -14.84
N ILE A 93 4.55 2.27 -13.62
CA ILE A 93 3.58 1.60 -12.74
C ILE A 93 2.18 1.90 -13.29
N LYS A 94 1.67 0.98 -14.11
CA LYS A 94 0.27 0.99 -14.55
C LYS A 94 -0.57 0.44 -13.43
N ILE A 95 -1.21 1.32 -12.66
CA ILE A 95 -2.26 0.94 -11.73
C ILE A 95 -3.37 0.30 -12.58
N PRO A 96 -3.75 -0.97 -12.34
CA PRO A 96 -4.90 -1.54 -13.01
C PRO A 96 -6.09 -0.62 -12.75
N SER A 97 -6.72 -0.08 -13.79
CA SER A 97 -7.98 0.64 -13.64
C SER A 97 -8.94 -0.30 -12.92
N GLU A 98 -9.48 0.12 -11.78
CA GLU A 98 -10.32 -0.73 -10.92
C GLU A 98 -11.23 -1.62 -11.76
N GLY A 99 -10.87 -2.90 -11.82
CA GLY A 99 -11.69 -3.92 -12.42
C GLY A 99 -12.91 -4.03 -11.52
N LYS A 100 -14.05 -3.54 -12.01
CA LYS A 100 -15.37 -3.69 -11.39
C LYS A 100 -15.46 -5.03 -10.65
N ASN A 101 -15.72 -4.96 -9.35
CA ASN A 101 -16.13 -6.08 -8.52
C ASN A 101 -17.10 -6.95 -9.31
N SER A 102 -16.64 -8.13 -9.71
CA SER A 102 -17.50 -9.17 -10.28
C SER A 102 -17.92 -10.03 -9.10
N HIS A 103 -19.18 -9.81 -8.71
CA HIS A 103 -19.97 -10.56 -7.75
C HIS A 103 -20.08 -12.04 -8.11
#